data_AF-A0A7W4W9I5-F1
#
_entry.id   AF-A0A7W4W9I5-F1
#
_cell.length_a   1.000
_cell.length_b   1.000
_cell.length_c   1.000
_cell.angle_alpha   90.00
_cell.angle_beta   90.00
_cell.angle_gamma   90.00
#
_symmetry.space_group_name_H-M   'P 1'
#
loop_
_entity.id
_entity.type
_entity.pdbx_description
1 polymer ?
#
loop_
_entity_poly.entity_id
_entity_poly.type
_entity_poly.pdbx_seq_one_letter_code
_entity_poly.pdbx_strand_id
1 'polypeptide(L)' 'MYRQFTDNLVAGLSSRAKLEEDLYLQVDKLVALVSGQTALDNGDYQPSRAIRNHYSLVIEEHALAVRKLLNQLFR' A
#
# COMPACT_ATOMS: atom_id res chain seq x y z
N MET A 1 30.53 -16.69 -17.19
CA MET A 1 30.59 -15.72 -16.07
C MET A 1 29.78 -14.45 -16.36
N TYR A 2 30.04 -13.72 -17.46
CA TYR A 2 29.32 -12.47 -17.78
C TYR A 2 27.80 -12.59 -17.90
N ARG A 3 27.30 -13.65 -18.54
CA ARG A 3 25.86 -13.88 -18.74
C ARG A 3 25.10 -14.09 -17.42
N GLN A 4 25.69 -14.87 -16.51
CA GLN A 4 25.10 -15.15 -15.20
C GLN A 4 25.06 -13.89 -14.31
N PHE A 5 26.06 -12.99 -14.44
CA PHE A 5 26.04 -11.70 -13.78
C PHE A 5 24.93 -10.78 -14.31
N THR A 6 24.77 -10.69 -15.63
CA THR A 6 23.70 -9.89 -16.23
C THR A 6 22.31 -10.43 -15.89
N ASP A 7 22.13 -11.74 -15.88
CA ASP A 7 20.85 -12.38 -15.55
C ASP A 7 20.45 -12.11 -14.10
N ASN A 8 21.42 -12.18 -13.16
CA ASN A 8 21.18 -11.83 -11.75
C ASN A 8 20.83 -10.35 -11.55
N LEU A 9 21.47 -9.46 -12.32
CA LEU A 9 21.24 -8.02 -12.23
C LEU A 9 19.84 -7.66 -12.78
N VAL A 10 19.44 -8.26 -13.90
CA VAL A 10 18.10 -8.11 -14.48
C VAL A 10 17.03 -8.66 -13.53
N ALA A 11 17.25 -9.83 -12.93
CA ALA A 11 16.34 -10.40 -11.94
C ALA A 11 16.18 -9.51 -10.70
N GLY A 12 17.28 -8.95 -10.19
CA GLY A 12 17.26 -8.02 -9.05
C GLY A 12 16.50 -6.74 -9.36
N LEU A 13 16.75 -6.13 -10.52
CA LEU A 13 16.02 -4.93 -10.98
C LEU A 13 14.53 -5.20 -11.21
N SER A 14 14.19 -6.35 -11.79
CA SER A 14 12.79 -6.74 -12.02
C SER A 14 12.04 -6.98 -10.71
N SER A 15 12.70 -7.60 -9.72
CA SER A 15 12.12 -7.79 -8.39
C SER A 15 11.89 -6.45 -7.68
N ARG A 16 12.81 -5.50 -7.82
CA ARG A 16 12.67 -4.17 -7.22
C ARG A 16 11.56 -3.37 -7.88
N ALA A 17 11.50 -3.35 -9.20
CA ALA A 17 10.44 -2.65 -9.95
C ALA A 17 9.05 -3.17 -9.59
N LYS A 18 8.90 -4.49 -9.44
CA LYS A 18 7.64 -5.10 -8.99
C LYS A 18 7.24 -4.67 -7.57
N LEU A 19 8.20 -4.65 -6.64
CA LEU A 19 7.94 -4.17 -5.27
C LEU A 19 7.52 -2.69 -5.25
N GLU A 20 8.11 -1.86 -6.11
CA GLU A 20 7.73 -0.45 -6.26
C GLU A 20 6.30 -0.32 -6.82
N GLU A 21 5.94 -1.10 -7.84
CA GLU A 21 4.58 -1.15 -8.39
C GLU A 21 3.54 -1.58 -7.34
N ASP A 22 3.83 -2.66 -6.61
CA ASP A 22 2.97 -3.16 -5.53
C ASP A 22 2.81 -2.11 -4.42
N LEU A 23 3.87 -1.36 -4.11
CA LEU A 23 3.86 -0.27 -3.15
C LEU A 23 2.95 0.88 -3.61
N TYR A 24 3.11 1.36 -4.86
CA TYR A 24 2.26 2.42 -5.40
C TYR A 24 0.78 2.04 -5.35
N LEU A 25 0.45 0.82 -5.77
CA LEU A 25 -0.93 0.33 -5.75
C LEU A 25 -1.53 0.30 -4.34
N GLN A 26 -0.75 -0.09 -3.33
CA GLN A 26 -1.22 -0.12 -1.95
C GLN A 26 -1.35 1.28 -1.34
N VAL A 27 -0.44 2.19 -1.68
CA VAL A 27 -0.52 3.60 -1.26
C VAL A 27 -1.76 4.27 -1.86
N ASP A 28 -2.03 4.07 -3.16
CA ASP A 28 -3.23 4.63 -3.82
C ASP A 28 -4.52 4.15 -3.14
N LYS A 29 -4.61 2.85 -2.83
CA LYS A 29 -5.76 2.30 -2.08
C LYS A 29 -5.90 2.92 -0.70
N LEU A 30 -4.79 3.08 0.02
CA LEU A 30 -4.79 3.69 1.36
C LEU A 30 -5.25 5.15 1.29
N VAL A 31 -4.76 5.92 0.32
CA VAL A 31 -5.16 7.31 0.09
C VAL A 31 -6.65 7.40 -0.22
N ALA A 32 -7.19 6.52 -1.07
CA ALA A 32 -8.60 6.48 -1.40
C ALA A 32 -9.47 6.17 -0.17
N LEU A 33 -9.06 5.19 0.65
CA LEU A 33 -9.77 4.83 1.88
C LEU A 33 -9.78 5.96 2.91
N VAL A 34 -8.62 6.59 3.16
CA VAL A 34 -8.50 7.72 4.09
C VAL A 34 -9.31 8.92 3.59
N SER A 35 -9.29 9.19 2.28
CA SER A 35 -10.11 10.25 1.68
C SER A 35 -11.60 9.97 1.83
N GLY A 36 -12.02 8.71 1.65
CA GLY A 36 -13.40 8.27 1.86
C GLY A 36 -13.84 8.42 3.32
N GLN A 37 -13.01 8.00 4.28
CA GLN A 37 -13.31 8.19 5.71
C GLN A 37 -13.39 9.68 6.07
N THR A 38 -12.48 10.51 5.54
CA THR A 38 -12.49 11.96 5.76
C THR A 38 -13.77 12.60 5.20
N ALA A 39 -14.22 12.18 4.01
CA ALA A 39 -15.47 12.67 3.42
C ALA A 39 -16.70 12.23 4.24
N LEU A 40 -16.70 11.00 4.76
CA LEU A 40 -17.76 10.51 5.64
C LEU A 40 -17.79 11.23 6.99
N ASP A 41 -16.63 11.59 7.54
CA ASP A 41 -16.55 12.29 8.82
C ASP A 41 -16.93 13.77 8.71
N ASN A 42 -16.74 14.39 7.54
CA ASN A 42 -17.06 15.79 7.26
C ASN A 42 -18.43 16.00 6.59
N GLY A 43 -19.08 14.93 6.14
CA GLY A 43 -20.37 15.01 5.45
C GLY A 43 -21.55 15.23 6.41
N ASP A 44 -22.66 15.72 5.88
CA ASP A 44 -23.93 15.85 6.62
C ASP A 44 -24.52 14.49 7.04
N TYR A 45 -24.09 13.42 6.37
CA TYR A 45 -24.39 12.04 6.74
C TYR A 45 -23.43 11.58 7.84
N GLN A 46 -23.94 11.35 9.05
CA GLN A 46 -23.15 10.69 10.10
C GLN A 46 -23.24 9.17 9.95
N PRO A 47 -22.17 8.50 9.47
CA PRO A 47 -22.15 7.04 9.40
C PRO A 47 -22.27 6.46 10.82
N SER A 48 -22.89 5.28 10.92
CA SER A 48 -22.96 4.58 12.20
C SER A 48 -21.56 4.28 12.73
N ARG A 49 -21.42 4.18 14.05
CA ARG A 49 -20.15 3.83 14.72
C ARG A 49 -19.52 2.54 14.16
N ALA A 50 -20.36 1.57 13.78
CA ALA A 50 -19.91 0.31 13.20
C ALA A 50 -19.23 0.52 11.83
N ILE A 51 -19.79 1.38 10.98
CA ILE A 51 -19.22 1.72 9.67
C ILE A 51 -17.88 2.43 9.87
N ARG A 52 -17.82 3.43 10.75
CA ARG A 52 -16.56 4.15 11.05
C ARG A 52 -15.47 3.20 11.55
N ASN A 53 -15.80 2.31 12.49
CA ASN A 53 -14.86 1.33 13.03
C ASN A 53 -14.36 0.36 11.95
N HIS A 54 -15.24 -0.08 11.06
CA HIS A 54 -14.86 -0.96 9.95
C HIS A 54 -13.86 -0.28 9.02
N TYR A 55 -14.13 0.97 8.61
CA TYR A 55 -13.19 1.73 7.76
C TYR A 55 -11.84 1.95 8.45
N SER A 56 -11.82 2.28 9.76
CA SER A 56 -10.58 2.41 10.52
C SER A 56 -9.75 1.11 10.51
N LEU A 57 -10.39 -0.04 10.73
CA LEU A 57 -9.70 -1.35 10.67
C LEU A 57 -9.10 -1.62 9.29
N VAL A 58 -9.87 -1.39 8.23
CA VAL A 58 -9.40 -1.61 6.84
C VAL A 58 -8.22 -0.68 6.52
N ILE A 59 -8.25 0.58 6.96
CA ILE A 59 -7.15 1.53 6.79
C ILE A 59 -5.88 1.06 7.52
N GLU A 60 -6.01 0.56 8.75
CA GLU A 60 -4.87 0.01 9.50
C GLU A 60 -4.25 -1.19 8.80
N GLU A 61 -5.06 -2.11 8.25
CA GLU A 61 -4.58 -3.26 7.48
C GLU A 61 -3.76 -2.84 6.25
N HIS A 62 -4.27 -1.87 5.48
CA HIS A 62 -3.55 -1.34 4.32
C HIS A 62 -2.28 -0.59 4.72
N ALA A 63 -2.30 0.18 5.81
CA ALA A 63 -1.10 0.85 6.33
C ALA A 63 -0.01 -0.15 6.74
N LEU A 64 -0.40 -1.27 7.37
CA LEU A 64 0.53 -2.36 7.70
C LEU A 64 1.09 -3.04 6.44
N ALA A 65 0.29 -3.22 5.40
CA ALA A 65 0.76 -3.76 4.13
C ALA A 65 1.80 -2.84 3.46
N VAL A 66 1.52 -1.53 3.40
CA VAL A 66 2.47 -0.52 2.91
C VAL A 66 3.77 -0.56 3.71
N ARG A 67 3.69 -0.61 5.06
CA ARG A 67 4.88 -0.70 5.91
C ARG A 67 5.72 -1.95 5.62
N LYS A 68 5.08 -3.10 5.37
CA LYS A 68 5.79 -4.34 5.00
C LYS A 68 6.51 -4.19 3.67
N LEU A 69 5.88 -3.61 2.66
CA LEU A 69 6.48 -3.37 1.34
C LEU A 69 7.64 -2.37 1.43
N LEU A 70 7.49 -1.28 2.16
CA LEU A 70 8.58 -0.32 2.41
C LEU A 70 9.78 -1.01 3.09
N ASN A 71 9.52 -1.84 4.10
CA ASN A 71 10.58 -2.61 4.75
C ASN A 71 11.27 -3.59 3.80
N GLN A 72 10.59 -4.12 2.78
CA GLN A 72 11.21 -4.99 1.77
C GLN A 72 12.03 -4.20 0.75
N LEU A 73 11.62 -2.97 0.43
CA LEU A 73 12.31 -2.13 -0.57
C LEU A 73 13.62 -1.52 -0.04
N PHE A 74 13.68 -1.25 1.26
CA PHE A 74 14.81 -0.60 1.93
C PHE A 74 15.69 -1.52 2.78
N ARG A 75 15.38 -2.82 2.84
CA ARG A 75 16.28 -3.85 3.39
C ARG A 75 17.18 -4.43 2.32
#